data_AF-A0A2B4R0A1-F1
#
_entry.id   AF-A0A2B4R0A1-F1
#
_cell.length_a   1.000
_cell.length_b   1.000
_cell.length_c   1.000
_cell.angle_alpha   90.00
_cell.angle_beta   90.00
_cell.angle_gamma   90.00
#
_symmetry.space_group_name_H-M   'P 1'
#
loop_
_entity.id
_entity.type
_entity.pdbx_description
1 polymer ?
#
loop_
_entity_poly.entity_id
_entity_poly.type
_entity_poly.pdbx_seq_one_letter_code
_entity_poly.pdbx_strand_id
1 'polypeptide(L)'
;EEFNKTTFINYYRTVKEFKKPFESADSPVRKAGLSLVSIETKVVSCPYREKWLKNGGDPKAHARWFIPTTRTWSNATFMSGLSDSRSQEEKDAIVDEFFKRYEDLVAKHPEDHGMDYVHAYIVIAKN
;
A
#
# COMPACT_ATOMS: atom_id res chain seq x y z
N GLU A 1 1.45 -9.56 21.57
CA GLU A 1 0.17 -10.04 21.01
C GLU A 1 -0.35 -9.10 19.93
N GLU A 2 -0.57 -7.81 20.23
CA GLU A 2 -1.10 -6.81 19.27
C GLU A 2 -0.29 -6.71 17.97
N PHE A 3 1.05 -6.65 18.05
CA PHE A 3 1.93 -6.68 16.88
C PHE A 3 1.66 -7.88 15.94
N ASN A 4 1.46 -9.08 16.50
CA ASN A 4 1.18 -10.27 15.71
C ASN A 4 -0.26 -10.27 15.15
N LYS A 5 -1.19 -9.59 15.82
CA LYS A 5 -2.58 -9.42 15.36
C LYS A 5 -2.70 -8.34 14.28
N THR A 6 -1.79 -7.37 14.23
CA THR A 6 -1.70 -6.37 13.16
C THR A 6 -1.10 -6.97 11.89
N THR A 7 -1.93 -7.66 11.11
CA THR A 7 -1.53 -8.22 9.81
C THR A 7 -2.15 -7.45 8.65
N PHE A 8 -1.31 -6.95 7.75
CA PHE A 8 -1.76 -6.39 6.48
C PHE A 8 -2.18 -7.51 5.53
N ILE A 9 -3.49 -7.61 5.28
CA ILE A 9 -4.06 -8.54 4.30
C ILE A 9 -3.89 -8.03 2.85
N ASN A 10 -2.67 -7.63 2.51
CA ASN A 10 -2.30 -7.16 1.18
C ASN A 10 -1.27 -8.11 0.56
N TYR A 11 -1.47 -8.47 -0.70
CA TYR A 11 -0.58 -9.36 -1.44
C TYR A 11 -0.35 -8.83 -2.85
N TYR A 12 0.90 -8.48 -3.15
CA TYR A 12 1.32 -8.09 -4.48
C TYR A 12 1.53 -9.34 -5.34
N ARG A 13 0.68 -9.51 -6.34
CA ARG A 13 0.75 -10.64 -7.28
C ARG A 13 1.82 -10.40 -8.34
N THR A 14 2.48 -11.48 -8.72
CA THR A 14 3.33 -11.53 -9.92
C THR A 14 2.49 -11.55 -11.20
N VAL A 15 3.10 -11.18 -12.33
CA VAL A 15 2.48 -11.31 -13.66
C VAL A 15 2.01 -12.75 -13.92
N LYS A 16 2.77 -13.76 -13.46
CA LYS A 16 2.40 -15.18 -13.58
C LYS A 16 1.10 -15.49 -12.82
N GLU A 17 0.97 -14.98 -11.60
CA GLU A 17 -0.25 -15.19 -10.80
C GLU A 17 -1.46 -14.45 -11.37
N PHE A 18 -1.27 -13.27 -11.95
CA PHE A 18 -2.34 -12.58 -12.68
C PHE A 18 -2.80 -13.36 -13.92
N LYS A 19 -1.88 -14.03 -14.62
CA LYS A 19 -2.19 -14.82 -15.83
C LYS A 19 -2.87 -16.15 -15.52
N LYS A 20 -2.48 -16.80 -14.41
CA LYS A 20 -2.90 -18.16 -14.04
C LYS A 20 -4.41 -18.45 -14.22
N PRO A 21 -5.34 -17.55 -13.85
CA PRO A 21 -6.77 -17.82 -14.04
C PRO A 21 -7.20 -17.94 -15.51
N PHE A 22 -6.44 -17.42 -16.48
CA PHE A 22 -6.80 -17.40 -17.90
C PHE A 22 -6.14 -18.52 -18.73
N GLU A 23 -5.19 -19.25 -18.16
CA GLU A 23 -4.33 -20.21 -18.88
C GLU A 23 -5.06 -21.52 -19.24
N SER A 24 -6.00 -21.95 -18.41
CA SER A 24 -6.78 -23.19 -18.65
C SER A 24 -8.18 -22.87 -19.17
N ALA A 25 -8.59 -23.52 -20.26
CA ALA A 25 -9.96 -23.44 -20.77
C ALA A 25 -11.01 -23.92 -19.74
N ASP A 26 -10.59 -24.77 -18.81
CA ASP A 26 -11.45 -25.29 -17.75
C ASP A 26 -11.57 -24.37 -16.53
N SER A 27 -10.83 -23.27 -16.49
CA SER A 27 -10.88 -22.34 -15.36
C SER A 27 -12.26 -21.68 -15.26
N PRO A 28 -12.71 -21.33 -14.05
CA PRO A 28 -13.97 -20.58 -13.88
C PRO A 28 -13.99 -19.27 -14.69
N VAL A 29 -12.82 -18.63 -14.86
CA VAL A 29 -12.68 -17.37 -15.60
C VAL A 29 -12.89 -17.59 -17.10
N ARG A 30 -12.26 -18.62 -17.69
CA ARG A 30 -12.44 -18.95 -19.12
C ARG A 30 -13.85 -19.47 -19.39
N LYS A 31 -14.42 -20.28 -18.48
CA LYS A 31 -15.82 -20.74 -18.55
C LYS A 31 -16.83 -19.59 -18.46
N ALA A 32 -16.49 -18.49 -17.79
CA ALA A 32 -17.29 -17.26 -17.77
C ALA A 32 -17.15 -16.38 -19.04
N GLY A 33 -16.39 -16.85 -20.04
CA GLY A 33 -16.14 -16.14 -21.31
C GLY A 33 -15.03 -15.09 -21.24
N LEU A 34 -14.33 -14.95 -20.10
CA LEU A 34 -13.29 -13.92 -19.95
C LEU A 34 -11.94 -14.42 -20.45
N SER A 35 -11.29 -13.64 -21.30
CA SER A 35 -9.95 -13.92 -21.82
C SER A 35 -8.99 -12.76 -21.56
N LEU A 36 -7.76 -13.08 -21.18
CA LEU A 36 -6.71 -12.08 -21.03
C LEU A 36 -6.25 -11.63 -22.42
N VAL A 37 -6.38 -10.34 -22.70
CA VAL A 37 -5.91 -9.72 -23.95
C VAL A 37 -4.45 -9.30 -23.80
N SER A 38 -4.13 -8.56 -22.74
CA SER A 38 -2.78 -8.10 -22.46
C SER A 38 -2.56 -7.86 -20.96
N ILE A 39 -1.30 -7.91 -20.56
CA ILE A 39 -0.85 -7.47 -19.24
C ILE A 39 0.54 -6.85 -19.37
N GLU A 40 0.71 -5.65 -18.81
CA GLU A 40 2.00 -4.99 -18.67
C GLU A 40 2.17 -4.48 -17.23
N THR A 41 3.41 -4.31 -16.79
CA THR A 41 3.71 -3.70 -15.49
C THR A 41 4.52 -2.43 -15.68
N LYS A 42 4.21 -1.38 -14.91
CA LYS A 42 5.04 -0.17 -14.86
C LYS A 42 5.29 0.23 -13.42
N VAL A 43 6.49 0.75 -13.17
CA VAL A 43 6.83 1.42 -11.92
C VAL A 43 6.28 2.84 -12.00
N VAL A 44 5.50 3.23 -11.00
CA VAL A 44 5.09 4.61 -10.76
C VAL A 44 5.83 5.07 -9.53
N SER A 45 6.73 6.02 -9.72
CA SER A 45 7.55 6.57 -8.65
C SER A 45 6.69 7.33 -7.63
N CYS A 46 7.18 7.40 -6.39
CA CYS A 46 6.57 8.19 -5.34
C CYS A 46 6.74 9.71 -5.63
N PRO A 47 5.64 10.46 -5.86
CA PRO A 47 5.76 11.88 -6.21
C PRO A 47 6.34 12.73 -5.07
N TYR A 48 6.14 12.33 -3.81
CA TYR A 48 6.71 13.03 -2.65
C TYR A 48 8.23 12.89 -2.61
N ARG A 49 8.72 11.67 -2.79
CA ARG A 49 10.15 11.36 -2.82
C ARG A 49 10.83 11.97 -4.03
N GLU A 50 10.24 11.86 -5.22
CA GLU A 50 10.76 12.52 -6.42
C GLU A 50 10.87 14.04 -6.24
N LYS A 51 9.83 14.68 -5.68
CA LYS A 51 9.85 16.11 -5.39
C LYS A 51 10.98 16.46 -4.42
N TRP A 52 11.19 15.66 -3.37
CA TRP A 52 12.28 15.84 -2.40
C TRP A 52 13.64 15.71 -3.07
N LEU A 53 13.88 14.63 -3.81
CA LEU A 53 15.16 14.40 -4.48
C LEU A 53 15.49 15.48 -5.51
N LYS A 54 14.48 16.04 -6.17
CA LYS A 54 14.66 17.08 -7.19
C LYS A 54 14.89 18.46 -6.59
N ASN A 55 14.15 18.83 -5.55
CA ASN A 55 14.05 20.22 -5.09
C ASN A 55 14.46 20.43 -3.62
N GLY A 56 14.68 19.37 -2.85
CA GLY A 56 14.81 19.41 -1.40
C GLY A 56 13.58 20.03 -0.72
N GLY A 57 13.81 20.73 0.39
CA GLY A 57 12.81 21.52 1.10
C GLY A 57 12.92 21.40 2.62
N ASP A 58 11.86 21.78 3.33
CA ASP A 58 11.72 21.52 4.77
C ASP A 58 11.39 20.02 4.98
N PRO A 59 12.26 19.23 5.65
CA PRO A 59 12.02 17.82 5.92
C PRO A 59 10.72 17.58 6.71
N LYS A 60 10.37 18.49 7.64
CA LYS A 60 9.14 18.35 8.43
C LYS A 60 7.92 18.61 7.57
N ALA A 61 7.97 19.57 6.66
CA ALA A 61 6.90 19.78 5.69
C ALA A 61 6.74 18.58 4.76
N HIS A 62 7.83 18.00 4.27
CA HIS A 62 7.79 16.77 3.48
C HIS A 62 7.06 15.65 4.25
N ALA A 63 7.50 15.38 5.49
CA ALA A 63 6.92 14.31 6.31
C ALA A 63 5.42 14.51 6.58
N ARG A 64 5.00 15.74 6.92
CA ARG A 64 3.58 16.10 7.11
C ARG A 64 2.71 15.84 5.89
N TRP A 65 3.28 15.93 4.68
CA TRP A 65 2.57 15.63 3.43
C TRP A 65 2.61 14.15 3.06
N PHE A 66 3.71 13.47 3.35
CA PHE A 66 3.92 12.06 3.02
C PHE A 66 3.10 11.12 3.92
N ILE A 67 3.15 11.30 5.24
CA ILE A 67 2.56 10.37 6.21
C ILE A 67 1.04 10.17 6.04
N PRO A 68 0.23 11.21 5.79
CA PRO A 68 -1.21 11.02 5.57
C PRO A 68 -1.53 10.04 4.44
N THR A 69 -0.68 9.94 3.42
CA THR A 69 -0.86 8.96 2.33
C THR A 69 -0.68 7.54 2.82
N THR A 70 0.28 7.29 3.71
CA THR A 70 0.50 5.98 4.33
C THR A 70 -0.62 5.64 5.32
N ARG A 71 -1.08 6.64 6.10
CA ARG A 71 -2.11 6.46 7.12
C ARG A 71 -3.47 6.11 6.52
N THR A 72 -3.87 6.79 5.46
CA THR A 72 -5.22 6.65 4.87
C THR A 72 -5.60 5.20 4.54
N TRP A 73 -4.67 4.39 4.03
CA TRP A 73 -4.95 2.99 3.68
C TRP A 73 -4.62 1.98 4.79
N SER A 74 -3.84 2.37 5.80
CA SER A 74 -3.33 1.45 6.82
C SER A 74 -3.95 1.62 8.21
N ASN A 75 -4.56 2.78 8.51
CA ASN A 75 -5.07 3.12 9.84
C ASN A 75 -5.99 2.04 10.42
N ALA A 76 -6.96 1.57 9.63
CA ALA A 76 -7.92 0.55 10.07
C ALA A 76 -7.24 -0.78 10.44
N THR A 77 -6.14 -1.15 9.77
CA THR A 77 -5.38 -2.37 10.09
C THR A 77 -4.65 -2.23 11.42
N PHE A 78 -4.06 -1.06 11.69
CA PHE A 78 -3.46 -0.79 12.99
C PHE A 78 -4.51 -0.81 14.10
N MET A 79 -5.65 -0.15 13.89
CA MET A 79 -6.75 -0.13 14.86
C MET A 79 -7.30 -1.52 15.18
N SER A 80 -7.48 -2.38 14.17
CA SER A 80 -8.03 -3.72 14.37
C SER A 80 -7.05 -4.70 15.04
N GLY A 81 -5.74 -4.43 14.97
CA GLY A 81 -4.74 -5.25 15.64
C GLY A 81 -4.58 -4.98 17.14
N LEU A 82 -5.12 -3.85 17.63
CA LEU A 82 -5.08 -3.50 19.05
C LEU A 82 -6.14 -4.27 19.85
N SER A 83 -5.81 -4.60 21.09
CA SER A 83 -6.63 -5.40 22.02
C SER A 83 -8.03 -4.80 22.20
N ASP A 84 -9.03 -5.67 22.24
CA ASP A 84 -10.43 -5.31 22.54
C ASP A 84 -10.64 -4.83 23.98
N SER A 85 -9.66 -5.04 24.86
CA SER A 85 -9.68 -4.52 26.23
C SER A 85 -9.37 -3.02 26.32
N ARG A 86 -8.86 -2.39 25.24
CA ARG A 86 -8.54 -0.95 25.21
C ARG A 86 -9.78 -0.14 24.87
N SER A 87 -9.88 1.05 25.45
CA SER A 87 -10.90 2.02 25.02
C SER A 87 -10.62 2.52 23.59
N GLN A 88 -11.62 3.10 22.96
CA GLN A 88 -11.45 3.68 21.62
C GLN A 88 -10.41 4.82 21.65
N GLU A 89 -10.45 5.66 22.69
CA GLU A 89 -9.52 6.78 22.88
C GLU A 89 -8.08 6.30 23.05
N GLU A 90 -7.86 5.20 23.78
CA GLU A 90 -6.53 4.60 23.92
C GLU A 90 -6.01 4.05 22.58
N LYS A 91 -6.89 3.40 21.79
CA LYS A 91 -6.52 2.90 20.47
C LYS A 91 -6.14 4.05 19.53
N ASP A 92 -6.94 5.11 19.51
CA ASP A 92 -6.68 6.30 18.70
C ASP A 92 -5.35 6.95 19.09
N ALA A 93 -5.08 7.13 20.39
CA ALA A 93 -3.83 7.69 20.88
C ALA A 93 -2.59 6.87 20.49
N ILE A 94 -2.70 5.53 20.53
CA ILE A 94 -1.61 4.63 20.13
C ILE A 94 -1.32 4.75 18.63
N VAL A 95 -2.36 4.77 17.80
CA VAL A 95 -2.19 4.88 16.35
C VAL A 95 -1.71 6.27 15.95
N ASP A 96 -2.19 7.33 16.60
CA ASP A 96 -1.67 8.69 16.42
C ASP A 96 -0.17 8.78 16.76
N GLU A 97 0.24 8.24 17.89
CA GLU A 97 1.65 8.20 18.29
C GLU A 97 2.50 7.37 17.31
N PHE A 98 1.98 6.25 16.80
CA PHE A 98 2.66 5.45 15.78
C PHE A 98 2.94 6.29 14.52
N PHE A 99 1.94 6.96 13.97
CA PHE A 99 2.12 7.79 12.78
C PHE A 99 2.97 9.03 13.06
N LYS A 100 2.91 9.58 14.28
CA LYS A 100 3.77 10.70 14.67
C LYS A 100 5.25 10.30 14.70
N ARG A 101 5.56 9.13 15.27
CA ARG A 101 6.93 8.58 15.23
C ARG A 101 7.38 8.31 13.80
N TYR A 102 6.50 7.82 12.95
CA TYR A 102 6.85 7.60 11.55
C TYR A 102 7.10 8.93 10.82
N GLU A 103 6.30 9.97 11.08
CA GLU A 103 6.56 11.33 10.59
C GLU A 103 7.93 11.85 10.99
N ASP A 104 8.29 11.68 12.26
CA ASP A 104 9.59 12.12 12.77
C ASP A 104 10.75 11.33 12.18
N LEU A 105 10.55 10.05 11.83
CA LEU A 105 11.52 9.24 11.09
C LEU A 105 11.69 9.75 9.65
N VAL A 106 10.56 9.98 8.95
CA VAL A 106 10.58 10.52 7.59
C VAL A 106 11.27 11.87 7.54
N ALA A 107 11.05 12.73 8.53
CA ALA A 107 11.70 14.04 8.60
C ALA A 107 13.23 13.98 8.81
N LYS A 108 13.78 12.86 9.30
CA LYS A 108 15.24 12.70 9.48
C LYS A 108 15.93 12.32 8.17
N HIS A 109 15.30 11.47 7.37
CA HIS A 109 15.87 10.93 6.13
C HIS A 109 14.81 10.85 5.02
N PRO A 110 14.28 11.98 4.50
CA PRO A 110 13.13 11.94 3.59
C PRO A 110 13.40 11.19 2.28
N GLU A 111 14.66 11.12 1.83
CA GLU A 111 15.12 10.38 0.66
C GLU A 111 14.99 8.85 0.77
N ASP A 112 14.95 8.32 1.98
CA ASP A 112 14.87 6.88 2.26
C ASP A 112 13.42 6.37 2.27
N HIS A 113 12.46 7.28 2.20
CA HIS A 113 11.04 6.94 2.29
C HIS A 113 10.33 7.24 0.97
N GLY A 114 9.68 6.21 0.42
CA GLY A 114 8.93 6.30 -0.82
C GLY A 114 7.79 5.29 -0.84
N MET A 115 6.73 5.66 -1.55
CA MET A 115 5.61 4.81 -1.92
C MET A 115 5.66 4.54 -3.43
N ASP A 116 6.79 4.00 -3.90
CA ASP A 116 6.94 3.58 -5.29
C ASP A 116 6.07 2.33 -5.53
N TYR A 117 5.26 2.32 -6.59
CA TYR A 117 4.34 1.21 -6.89
C TYR A 117 4.70 0.51 -8.18
N VAL A 118 4.61 -0.83 -8.18
CA VAL A 118 4.54 -1.62 -9.41
C VAL A 118 3.07 -1.86 -9.73
N HIS A 119 2.54 -1.16 -10.74
CA HIS A 119 1.18 -1.38 -11.21
C HIS A 119 1.16 -2.45 -12.29
N ALA A 120 0.15 -3.32 -12.26
CA ALA A 120 -0.21 -4.20 -13.37
C ALA A 120 -1.41 -3.61 -14.12
N TYR A 121 -1.21 -3.29 -15.40
CA TYR A 121 -2.26 -2.87 -16.31
C TYR A 121 -2.74 -4.10 -17.08
N ILE A 122 -4.00 -4.47 -16.88
CA ILE A 122 -4.56 -5.73 -17.38
C ILE A 122 -5.76 -5.42 -18.26
N VAL A 123 -5.73 -5.91 -19.50
CA VAL A 123 -6.87 -5.83 -20.42
C VAL A 123 -7.50 -7.21 -20.53
N ILE A 124 -8.78 -7.30 -20.20
CA ILE A 124 -9.58 -8.53 -20.24
C ILE A 124 -10.77 -8.28 -21.17
N ALA A 125 -11.03 -9.21 -22.08
CA ALA A 125 -12.19 -9.20 -22.95
C ALA A 125 -13.17 -10.30 -22.56
N LYS A 126 -14.46 -10.08 -22.82
CA LYS A 126 -15.49 -11.10 -22.72
C LYS A 126 -15.87 -11.55 -24.14
N ASN A 127 -15.74 -12.84 -24.38
CA ASN A 127 -16.11 -13.51 -25.64
C ASN A 127 -17.44 -14.25 -25.49
#